data_AF-A0A0F9JEZ8-F1
#
_entry.id   AF-A0A0F9JEZ8-F1
#
_cell.length_a   1.000
_cell.length_b   1.000
_cell.length_c   1.000
_cell.angle_alpha   90.00
_cell.angle_beta   90.00
_cell.angle_gamma   90.00
#
_symmetry.space_group_name_H-M   'P 1'
#
loop_
_entity.id
_entity.type
_entity.pdbx_description
1 polymer ?
#
loop_
_entity_poly.entity_id
_entity_poly.type
_entity_poly.pdbx_seq_one_letter_code
_entity_poly.pdbx_strand_id
1 'polypeptide(L)'
;MTHKEIEIQRALGTLPLWLRMELGEAKFTTILMTFTDQSISGMCIIKKRLMRIECENVIATYSPNDFHSRQNAIARMINKAKKLKL
;
A
#
# COMPACT_ATOMS: atom_id res chain seq x y z
N MET A 1 8.04 22.27 2.64
CA MET A 1 8.09 22.28 1.17
C MET A 1 6.92 23.12 0.67
N THR A 2 7.18 24.11 -0.17
CA THR A 2 6.13 24.94 -0.77
C THR A 2 5.44 24.18 -1.89
N HIS A 3 4.25 24.62 -2.30
CA HIS A 3 3.51 24.00 -3.39
C HIS A 3 4.33 23.97 -4.70
N LYS A 4 5.04 25.06 -5.00
CA LYS A 4 5.92 25.17 -6.18
C LYS A 4 7.08 24.17 -6.15
N GLU A 5 7.70 23.96 -4.98
CA GLU A 5 8.78 22.97 -4.82
C GLU A 5 8.27 21.53 -5.06
N ILE A 6 7.06 21.21 -4.58
CA ILE A 6 6.42 19.91 -4.81
C ILE A 6 6.18 19.71 -6.31
N GLU A 7 5.63 20.70 -7.00
CA GLU A 7 5.38 20.63 -8.45
C GLU A 7 6.67 20.43 -9.26
N ILE A 8 7.73 21.16 -8.91
CA ILE A 8 9.04 21.03 -9.57
C ILE A 8 9.61 19.62 -9.35
N GLN A 9 9.64 19.12 -8.11
CA GLN A 9 10.16 17.78 -7.82
C GLN A 9 9.30 16.68 -8.45
N ARG A 10 7.99 16.88 -8.53
CA ARG A 10 7.06 15.98 -9.22
C ARG A 10 7.36 15.93 -10.72
N ALA A 11 7.55 17.08 -11.36
CA ALA A 11 7.90 17.17 -12.78
C ALA A 11 9.28 16.55 -13.10
N LEU A 12 10.23 16.67 -12.16
CA LEU A 12 11.57 16.08 -12.27
C LEU A 12 11.62 14.59 -11.90
N GLY A 13 10.52 14.01 -11.40
CA GLY A 13 10.50 12.63 -10.92
C GLY A 13 11.32 12.36 -9.66
N THR A 14 11.68 13.41 -8.92
CA THR A 14 12.53 13.36 -7.71
C THR A 14 11.73 13.46 -6.41
N LEU A 15 10.39 13.53 -6.50
CA LEU A 15 9.53 13.61 -5.33
C LEU A 15 9.63 12.31 -4.51
N PRO A 16 9.96 12.36 -3.21
CA PRO A 16 10.08 11.17 -2.38
C PRO A 16 8.80 10.32 -2.40
N LEU A 17 8.95 9.00 -2.41
CA LEU A 17 7.86 8.06 -2.58
C LEU A 17 6.77 8.21 -1.50
N TRP A 18 7.17 8.48 -0.25
CA TRP A 18 6.23 8.69 0.84
C TRP A 18 5.33 9.93 0.63
N LEU A 19 5.87 11.00 0.05
CA LEU A 19 5.13 12.23 -0.21
C LEU A 19 4.19 12.05 -1.40
N ARG A 20 4.62 11.28 -2.41
CA ARG A 20 3.77 10.84 -3.53
C ARG A 20 2.56 10.04 -3.04
N MET A 21 2.77 9.12 -2.08
CA MET A 21 1.67 8.38 -1.45
C MET A 21 0.71 9.29 -0.67
N GLU A 22 1.21 10.29 0.07
CA GLU A 22 0.38 11.27 0.77
C GLU A 22 -0.45 12.13 -0.20
N LEU A 23 0.09 12.44 -1.38
CA LEU A 23 -0.62 13.13 -2.48
C LEU A 23 -1.57 12.21 -3.27
N GLY A 24 -1.70 10.94 -2.90
CA GLY A 24 -2.62 9.99 -3.53
C GLY A 24 -2.07 9.29 -4.77
N GLU A 25 -0.77 9.39 -5.07
CA GLU A 25 -0.11 8.67 -6.17
C GLU A 25 0.18 7.21 -5.82
N ALA A 26 -0.86 6.47 -5.42
CA ALA A 26 -0.79 5.04 -5.19
C ALA A 26 -1.82 4.32 -6.06
N LYS A 27 -1.42 3.19 -6.65
CA LYS A 27 -2.32 2.32 -7.41
C LYS A 27 -3.09 1.45 -6.44
N PHE A 28 -4.41 1.43 -6.58
CA PHE A 28 -5.31 0.57 -5.82
C PHE A 28 -5.85 -0.52 -6.73
N THR A 29 -5.60 -1.78 -6.38
CA THR A 29 -6.08 -2.94 -7.15
C THR A 29 -6.80 -3.91 -6.22
N THR A 30 -7.87 -4.54 -6.72
CA THR A 30 -8.49 -5.67 -6.01
C THR A 30 -7.70 -6.93 -6.34
N ILE A 31 -7.37 -7.72 -5.32
CA ILE A 31 -6.75 -9.03 -5.49
C ILE A 31 -7.56 -10.11 -4.76
N LEU A 32 -7.51 -11.34 -5.29
CA LEU A 32 -8.02 -12.51 -4.60
C LEU A 32 -6.83 -13.29 -4.05
N MET A 33 -6.71 -13.36 -2.73
CA MET A 33 -5.69 -14.19 -2.08
C MET A 33 -6.31 -15.49 -1.62
N THR A 34 -5.63 -16.59 -1.92
CA THR A 34 -6.00 -17.93 -1.46
C THR A 34 -5.05 -18.34 -0.35
N PHE A 35 -5.59 -18.67 0.80
CA PHE A 35 -4.86 -19.15 1.97
C PHE A 35 -5.23 -20.61 2.18
N THR A 36 -4.24 -21.44 2.44
CA THR A 36 -4.45 -22.81 2.92
C THR A 36 -4.31 -22.81 4.43
N ASP A 37 -5.41 -23.08 5.13
CA ASP A 37 -5.39 -23.29 6.57
C ASP A 37 -5.26 -24.80 6.82
N GLN A 38 -4.10 -25.22 7.32
CA GLN A 38 -3.85 -26.59 7.74
C GLN A 38 -4.04 -26.66 9.25
N SER A 39 -5.25 -27.03 9.67
CA SER A 39 -5.52 -27.42 11.04
C SER A 39 -5.31 -28.93 11.20
N ILE A 40 -5.12 -29.41 12.44
CA ILE A 40 -4.97 -30.84 12.77
C ILE A 40 -6.16 -31.67 12.24
N SER A 41 -7.32 -31.05 12.03
CA SER A 41 -8.57 -31.67 11.62
C SER A 41 -8.84 -31.65 10.11
N GLY A 42 -7.93 -31.06 9.29
CA GLY A 42 -8.08 -31.02 7.83
C GLY A 42 -7.56 -29.74 7.19
N MET A 43 -7.36 -29.79 5.87
CA MET A 43 -6.95 -28.66 5.03
C MET A 43 -8.17 -27.90 4.52
N CYS A 44 -8.27 -26.62 4.86
CA CYS A 44 -9.29 -25.70 4.33
C CYS A 44 -8.65 -24.70 3.36
N ILE A 45 -9.31 -24.44 2.22
CA ILE A 45 -8.90 -23.41 1.26
C ILE A 45 -9.78 -22.19 1.46
N ILE A 46 -9.19 -21.11 1.96
CA ILE A 46 -9.86 -19.84 2.21
C ILE A 46 -9.52 -18.87 1.08
N LYS A 47 -10.53 -18.41 0.34
CA LYS A 47 -10.38 -17.35 -0.66
C LYS A 47 -10.85 -16.03 -0.07
N LYS A 48 -9.97 -15.03 0.00
CA LYS A 48 -10.28 -13.71 0.54
C LYS A 48 -10.02 -12.62 -0.51
N ARG A 49 -11.02 -11.76 -0.70
CA ARG A 49 -10.88 -10.54 -1.50
C ARG A 49 -10.18 -9.47 -0.67
N LEU A 50 -9.06 -8.97 -1.15
CA LEU A 50 -8.28 -7.91 -0.51
C LEU A 50 -8.08 -6.75 -1.49
N MET A 51 -7.76 -5.59 -0.94
CA MET A 51 -7.27 -4.44 -1.69
C MET A 51 -5.77 -4.37 -1.56
N ARG A 52 -5.07 -4.24 -2.68
CA ARG A 52 -3.63 -4.00 -2.78
C ARG A 52 -3.41 -2.53 -3.09
N ILE A 53 -2.55 -1.89 -2.30
CA ILE A 53 -2.00 -0.56 -2.55
C ILE A 53 -0.57 -0.76 -3.02
N GLU A 54 -0.19 -0.09 -4.10
CA GLU A 54 1.14 -0.21 -4.69
C GLU A 54 1.64 1.15 -5.18
N CYS A 55 2.86 1.48 -4.80
CA CYS A 55 3.57 2.64 -5.30
C CYS A 55 5.02 2.20 -5.57
N GLU A 56 5.38 2.16 -6.85
CA GLU A 56 6.63 1.65 -7.42
C GLU A 56 6.98 0.22 -6.99
N ASN A 57 7.45 0.02 -5.75
CA ASN A 57 7.82 -1.29 -5.18
C ASN A 57 7.39 -1.45 -3.71
N VAL A 58 6.72 -0.44 -3.14
CA VAL A 58 6.15 -0.52 -1.80
C VAL A 58 4.70 -0.96 -1.95
N ILE A 59 4.39 -2.13 -1.39
CA ILE A 59 3.10 -2.79 -1.50
C ILE A 59 2.55 -3.05 -0.11
N ALA A 60 1.24 -2.85 0.08
CA ALA A 60 0.51 -3.34 1.22
C ALA A 60 -0.87 -3.87 0.81
N THR A 61 -1.42 -4.77 1.61
CA THR A 61 -2.76 -5.33 1.41
C THR A 61 -3.64 -5.02 2.61
N TYR A 62 -4.91 -4.72 2.37
CA TYR A 62 -5.90 -4.45 3.41
C TYR A 62 -7.28 -5.01 3.04
N SER A 63 -8.19 -5.08 4.01
CA SER A 63 -9.55 -5.56 3.78
C SER A 63 -10.39 -4.44 3.17
N PRO A 64 -11.09 -4.65 2.04
CA PRO A 64 -11.86 -3.60 1.38
C PRO A 64 -12.93 -2.96 2.28
N ASN A 65 -13.46 -3.74 3.22
CA ASN A 65 -14.57 -3.33 4.08
C ASN A 65 -14.12 -2.71 5.42
N ASP A 66 -12.81 -2.56 5.64
CA ASP A 66 -12.26 -2.03 6.89
C ASP A 66 -11.44 -0.77 6.61
N PHE A 67 -12.03 0.38 6.91
CA PHE A 67 -11.40 1.69 6.75
C PHE A 67 -10.14 1.86 7.61
N HIS A 68 -10.14 1.32 8.84
CA HIS A 68 -8.94 1.35 9.69
C HIS A 68 -7.82 0.50 9.08
N SER A 69 -8.14 -0.65 8.48
CA SER A 69 -7.13 -1.44 7.77
C SER A 69 -6.51 -0.68 6.59
N ARG A 70 -7.29 0.13 5.87
CA ARG A 70 -6.79 1.00 4.79
C ARG A 70 -5.80 2.03 5.32
N GLN A 71 -6.19 2.80 6.33
CA GLN A 71 -5.32 3.83 6.92
C GLN A 71 -4.03 3.22 7.48
N ASN A 72 -4.15 2.08 8.17
CA ASN A 72 -3.00 1.36 8.71
C ASN A 72 -2.07 0.83 7.61
N ALA A 73 -2.61 0.37 6.48
CA ALA A 73 -1.81 -0.07 5.34
C ALA A 73 -1.04 1.10 4.71
N ILE A 74 -1.69 2.25 4.49
CA ILE A 74 -1.04 3.47 3.98
C ILE A 74 0.05 3.94 4.95
N ALA A 75 -0.25 4.04 6.24
CA ALA A 75 0.73 4.45 7.25
C ALA A 75 1.95 3.51 7.29
N ARG A 76 1.74 2.19 7.17
CA ARG A 76 2.85 1.21 7.07
C ARG A 76 3.68 1.42 5.80
N MET A 77 3.05 1.70 4.67
CA MET A 77 3.77 1.98 3.41
C MET A 77 4.61 3.24 3.50
N ILE A 78 4.03 4.33 4.02
CA ILE A 78 4.75 5.60 4.25
C ILE A 78 5.94 5.38 5.19
N ASN A 79 5.73 4.69 6.31
CA ASN A 79 6.80 4.41 7.27
C ASN A 79 7.91 3.54 6.65
N LYS A 80 7.54 2.57 5.81
CA LYS A 80 8.51 1.74 5.08
C LYS A 80 9.31 2.57 4.07
N ALA A 81 8.66 3.43 3.30
CA ALA A 81 9.32 4.33 2.36
C ALA A 81 10.29 5.29 3.07
N LYS A 82 9.85 5.91 4.18
CA LYS A 82 10.71 6.77 5.03
C LYS A 82 11.94 6.04 5.56
N LYS A 83 11.78 4.80 6.05
CA LYS A 83 12.91 3.98 6.54
C LYS A 83 13.90 3.61 5.43
N LEU A 84 13.40 3.36 4.23
CA LEU A 84 14.22 2.98 3.07
C LEU A 84 14.80 4.21 2.33
N LYS A 85 14.48 5.44 2.78
CA LYS A 85 14.85 6.70 2.11
C LYS A 85 14.44 6.72 0.63
N LEU A 86 13.26 6.16 0.35
CA LEU A 86 12.60 6.17 -0.96
C LEU A 86 11.70 7.40 -1.12
#